data_AF-A0A9D8SX32-F1
#
_entry.id   AF-A0A9D8SX32-F1
#
_cell.length_a   1.000
_cell.length_b   1.000
_cell.length_c   1.000
_cell.angle_alpha   90.00
_cell.angle_beta   90.00
_cell.angle_gamma   90.00
#
_symmetry.space_group_name_H-M   'P 1'
#
loop_
_entity.id
_entity.type
_entity.pdbx_description
1 polymer ?
#
loop_
_entity_poly.entity_id
_entity_poly.type
_entity_poly.pdbx_seq_one_letter_code
_entity_poly.pdbx_strand_id
1 'polypeptide(L)'
;GSVAICVLPPMNGFVSEFMLYNGLFRWMQEASLTGAVGASFAILALVLIGGLAIICFTKVFGITFLGTTRSEMHEVKEMPKIRLVPIAISLVLMLCIGLCPWLFNSTMQAASANLPQVDSSIHSVGQEHLAMLSLVCICFLSLVIILYLLRNKVQSKQNIRQSETWGCGYTAATPKIQYTGASYVKTYSDTLDGLIGFEKQNDIPSESYPQQAGEVRSESFDQLEHKAIEKPLRGYQWLMSHFLFLQNGKLQFYMLYGIIFILITIILTFIIH
;
A
#
# COMPACT_ATOMS: atom_id res chain seq x y z
N GLY A 1 9.19 8.66 0.09
CA GLY A 1 7.83 8.08 0.04
C GLY A 1 7.89 6.65 -0.42
N SER A 2 7.57 6.39 -1.70
CA SER A 2 7.49 5.04 -2.28
C SER A 2 8.70 4.16 -1.98
N VAL A 3 9.92 4.66 -2.18
CA VAL A 3 11.19 3.93 -1.91
C VAL A 3 11.28 3.47 -0.45
N ALA A 4 10.80 4.27 0.50
CA ALA A 4 10.82 3.92 1.92
C ALA A 4 9.77 2.87 2.28
N ILE A 5 8.59 2.91 1.65
CA ILE A 5 7.52 1.92 1.85
C ILE A 5 7.88 0.58 1.18
N CYS A 6 8.62 0.61 0.08
CA CYS A 6 9.19 -0.57 -0.55
C CYS A 6 10.45 -1.11 0.14
N VAL A 7 10.83 -0.56 1.30
CA VAL A 7 11.84 -1.14 2.19
C VAL A 7 13.21 -1.21 1.48
N LEU A 8 13.54 -0.21 0.66
CA LEU A 8 14.83 -0.15 -0.01
C LEU A 8 15.91 0.45 0.90
N PRO A 9 17.14 -0.09 0.92
CA PRO A 9 18.28 0.62 1.50
C PRO A 9 18.46 1.97 0.79
N PRO A 10 18.79 3.09 1.46
CA PRO A 10 19.08 3.34 2.88
C PRO A 10 17.92 3.99 3.64
N MET A 11 16.67 3.58 3.40
CA MET A 11 15.50 4.20 4.02
C MET A 11 15.22 3.63 5.41
N ASN A 12 14.48 4.39 6.23
CA ASN A 12 14.04 3.94 7.57
C ASN A 12 13.22 2.64 7.54
N GLY A 13 12.36 2.44 6.54
CA GLY A 13 11.55 1.22 6.38
C GLY A 13 12.40 -0.06 6.33
N PHE A 14 13.56 0.01 5.66
CA PHE A 14 14.51 -1.10 5.58
C PHE A 14 15.07 -1.49 6.96
N VAL A 15 15.44 -0.51 7.78
CA VAL A 15 15.95 -0.75 9.14
C VAL A 15 14.88 -1.39 10.02
N SER A 16 13.65 -0.88 9.97
CA SER A 16 12.53 -1.39 10.76
C SER A 16 12.20 -2.84 10.39
N GLU A 17 12.10 -3.16 9.10
CA GLU A 17 11.77 -4.52 8.67
C GLU A 17 12.93 -5.50 8.92
N PHE A 18 14.19 -5.05 8.77
CA PHE A 18 15.35 -5.85 9.15
C PHE A 18 15.33 -6.25 10.63
N MET A 19 14.97 -5.31 11.52
CA MET A 19 14.82 -5.59 12.95
C MET A 19 13.68 -6.57 13.23
N LEU A 20 12.55 -6.45 12.51
CA LEU A 20 11.45 -7.41 12.61
C LEU A 20 11.89 -8.81 12.20
N TYR A 21 12.60 -8.96 11.07
CA TYR A 21 13.14 -10.26 10.67
C TYR A 21 14.12 -10.81 11.69
N ASN A 22 15.06 -9.99 12.20
CA ASN A 22 16.01 -10.44 13.21
C ASN A 22 15.29 -10.95 14.47
N GLY A 23 14.27 -10.22 14.95
CA GLY A 23 13.44 -10.64 16.07
C GLY A 23 12.69 -11.95 15.81
N LEU A 24 12.08 -12.09 14.64
CA LEU A 24 11.36 -13.31 14.24
C LEU A 24 12.30 -14.52 14.10
N PHE A 25 13.49 -14.35 13.52
CA PHE A 25 14.48 -15.41 13.41
C PHE A 25 15.02 -15.86 14.76
N ARG A 26 15.25 -14.92 15.69
CA ARG A 26 15.66 -15.26 17.06
C ARG A 26 14.56 -16.00 17.80
N TRP A 27 13.32 -15.50 17.72
CA TRP A 27 12.18 -16.18 18.32
C TRP A 27 12.01 -17.60 17.75
N MET A 28 12.22 -17.78 16.45
CA MET A 28 12.16 -19.09 15.81
C MET A 28 13.23 -20.08 16.33
N GLN A 29 14.40 -19.61 16.75
CA GLN A 29 15.47 -20.47 17.31
C GLN A 29 15.18 -20.92 18.74
N GLU A 30 14.48 -20.10 19.53
CA GLU A 30 14.22 -20.36 20.95
C GLU A 30 12.81 -20.95 21.21
N ALA A 31 11.88 -20.81 20.28
CA ALA A 31 10.49 -21.22 20.45
C ALA A 31 10.25 -22.73 20.31
N SER A 32 9.12 -23.20 20.87
CA SER A 32 8.57 -24.53 20.58
C SER A 32 8.21 -24.68 19.09
N LEU A 33 8.01 -25.92 18.63
CA LEU A 33 7.63 -26.20 17.24
C LEU A 33 6.45 -25.34 16.75
N THR A 34 5.43 -25.16 17.59
CA THR A 34 4.27 -24.30 17.30
C THR A 34 4.65 -22.84 17.09
N GLY A 35 5.56 -22.30 17.92
CA GLY A 35 6.06 -20.92 17.78
C GLY A 35 6.93 -20.75 16.54
N ALA A 36 7.80 -21.72 16.23
CA ALA A 36 8.63 -21.70 15.02
C ALA A 36 7.78 -21.73 13.73
N VAL A 37 6.70 -22.52 13.70
CA VAL A 37 5.73 -22.51 12.61
C VAL A 37 5.04 -21.14 12.49
N GLY A 38 4.61 -20.56 13.62
CA GLY A 38 4.03 -19.21 13.64
C GLY A 38 4.99 -18.14 13.10
N ALA A 39 6.25 -18.15 13.53
CA ALA A 39 7.29 -17.25 13.05
C ALA A 39 7.52 -17.40 11.53
N SER A 40 7.53 -18.63 11.02
CA SER A 40 7.68 -18.91 9.59
C SER A 40 6.54 -18.30 8.77
N PHE A 41 5.29 -18.44 9.22
CA PHE A 41 4.15 -17.80 8.57
C PHE A 41 4.23 -16.27 8.61
N ALA A 42 4.69 -15.69 9.73
CA ALA A 42 4.88 -14.25 9.84
C ALA A 42 5.95 -13.73 8.86
N ILE A 43 7.09 -14.43 8.75
CA ILE A 43 8.14 -14.10 7.78
C ILE A 43 7.60 -14.17 6.35
N LEU A 44 6.88 -15.25 6.00
CA LEU A 44 6.27 -15.40 4.68
C LEU A 44 5.27 -14.28 4.37
N ALA A 45 4.45 -13.89 5.35
CA ALA A 45 3.50 -12.80 5.20
C ALA A 45 4.21 -11.46 4.96
N LEU A 46 5.28 -11.16 5.70
CA LEU A 46 6.08 -9.94 5.51
C LEU A 46 6.69 -9.88 4.10
N VAL A 47 7.31 -10.97 3.65
CA VAL A 47 7.90 -11.06 2.30
C VAL A 47 6.84 -10.83 1.22
N LEU A 48 5.66 -11.43 1.38
CA LEU A 48 4.55 -11.28 0.44
C LEU A 48 4.05 -9.82 0.40
N ILE A 49 3.87 -9.18 1.57
CA ILE A 49 3.44 -7.79 1.66
C ILE A 49 4.49 -6.86 1.05
N GLY A 50 5.78 -7.09 1.30
CA GLY A 50 6.87 -6.31 0.71
C GLY A 50 6.89 -6.42 -0.83
N GLY A 51 6.70 -7.63 -1.36
CA GLY A 51 6.58 -7.85 -2.80
C GLY A 51 5.39 -7.12 -3.43
N LEU A 52 4.21 -7.19 -2.79
CA LEU A 52 3.01 -6.47 -3.23
C LEU A 52 3.20 -4.95 -3.15
N ALA A 53 3.88 -4.45 -2.12
CA ALA A 53 4.20 -3.04 -1.99
C ALA A 53 5.08 -2.56 -3.15
N ILE A 54 6.12 -3.31 -3.53
CA ILE A 54 6.96 -2.99 -4.69
C ILE A 54 6.10 -2.87 -5.95
N ILE A 55 5.29 -3.88 -6.27
CA ILE A 55 4.42 -3.87 -7.48
C ILE A 55 3.46 -2.69 -7.46
N CYS A 56 2.84 -2.40 -6.31
CA CYS A 56 1.90 -1.30 -6.15
C CYS A 56 2.56 0.06 -6.38
N PHE A 57 3.70 0.32 -5.73
CA PHE A 57 4.35 1.62 -5.82
C PHE A 57 5.11 1.84 -7.13
N THR A 58 5.63 0.78 -7.77
CA THR A 58 6.19 0.90 -9.12
C THR A 58 5.10 1.19 -10.14
N LYS A 59 3.90 0.58 -9.99
CA LYS A 59 2.71 0.92 -10.78
C LYS A 59 2.31 2.38 -10.58
N VAL A 60 2.11 2.82 -9.34
CA VAL A 60 1.65 4.20 -9.04
C VAL A 60 2.66 5.21 -9.58
N PHE A 61 3.95 5.02 -9.29
CA PHE A 61 4.97 5.96 -9.77
C PHE A 61 5.10 5.94 -11.29
N GLY A 62 5.13 4.75 -11.90
CA GLY A 62 5.30 4.56 -13.34
C GLY A 62 4.11 5.04 -14.18
N ILE A 63 2.88 4.98 -13.65
CA ILE A 63 1.69 5.41 -14.40
C ILE A 63 1.37 6.90 -14.17
N THR A 64 1.71 7.45 -12.99
CA THR A 64 1.41 8.86 -12.67
C THR A 64 2.50 9.82 -13.14
N PHE A 65 3.78 9.46 -13.01
CA PHE A 65 4.89 10.39 -13.28
C PHE A 65 5.65 10.09 -14.58
N LEU A 66 5.54 8.88 -15.12
CA LEU A 66 6.17 8.50 -16.38
C LEU A 66 5.10 8.42 -17.48
N GLY A 67 5.44 8.86 -18.68
CA GLY A 67 4.54 8.85 -19.85
C GLY A 67 4.16 10.25 -20.32
N THR A 68 3.06 10.35 -21.07
CA THR A 68 2.54 11.64 -21.58
C THR A 68 1.16 11.92 -21.01
N THR A 69 0.79 13.20 -21.01
CA THR A 69 -0.52 13.66 -20.54
C THR A 69 -1.65 13.08 -21.39
N ARG A 70 -2.64 12.46 -20.74
CA ARG A 70 -3.80 11.83 -21.41
C ARG A 70 -5.00 12.75 -21.56
N SER A 71 -5.08 13.78 -20.73
CA SER A 71 -6.10 14.82 -20.78
C SER A 71 -5.45 16.16 -21.13
N GLU A 72 -6.20 17.01 -21.81
CA GLU A 72 -5.82 18.41 -21.97
C GLU A 72 -5.82 19.07 -20.59
N MET A 73 -4.64 19.45 -20.10
CA MET A 73 -4.50 20.18 -18.85
C MET A 73 -4.13 21.62 -19.15
N HIS A 74 -4.94 22.57 -18.68
CA HIS A 74 -4.62 23.99 -18.69
C HIS A 74 -3.39 24.28 -17.82
N GLU A 75 -2.69 25.38 -18.10
CA GLU A 75 -1.41 25.81 -17.48
C GLU A 75 -1.20 25.29 -16.04
N VAL A 76 -0.47 24.18 -15.93
CA VAL A 76 -0.11 23.60 -14.63
C VAL A 76 1.10 24.36 -14.10
N LYS A 77 0.93 25.05 -12.97
CA LYS A 77 2.03 25.73 -12.27
C LYS A 77 2.70 24.80 -11.27
N GLU A 78 4.03 24.77 -11.33
CA GLU A 78 4.85 24.04 -10.36
C GLU A 78 4.62 24.53 -8.93
N MET A 79 4.73 23.60 -7.98
CA MET A 79 4.47 23.90 -6.57
C MET A 79 5.55 24.85 -6.02
N PRO A 80 5.20 25.90 -5.26
CA PRO A 80 6.18 26.81 -4.70
C PRO A 80 7.12 26.09 -3.72
N LYS A 81 8.42 26.43 -3.80
CA LYS A 81 9.51 25.77 -3.06
C LYS A 81 9.28 25.70 -1.54
N ILE A 82 8.57 26.67 -0.96
CA ILE A 82 8.27 26.69 0.48
C ILE A 82 7.45 25.47 0.93
N ARG A 83 6.58 24.93 0.07
CA ARG A 83 5.80 23.72 0.37
C ARG A 83 6.63 22.44 0.28
N LEU A 84 7.83 22.49 -0.30
CA LEU A 84 8.77 21.37 -0.32
C LEU A 84 9.52 21.21 1.00
N VAL A 85 9.52 22.22 1.88
CA VAL A 85 10.28 22.19 3.14
C VAL A 85 9.83 21.04 4.05
N PRO A 86 8.53 20.83 4.35
CA PRO A 86 8.10 19.69 5.17
C PRO A 86 8.46 18.34 4.54
N ILE A 87 8.37 18.24 3.21
CA ILE A 87 8.70 17.02 2.46
C ILE A 87 10.20 16.74 2.57
N ALA A 88 11.05 17.75 2.41
CA ALA A 88 12.49 17.65 2.57
C ALA A 88 12.89 17.26 4.00
N ILE A 89 12.25 17.85 5.02
CA ILE A 89 12.48 17.49 6.43
C ILE A 89 12.15 16.02 6.65
N SER A 90 11.00 15.54 6.16
CA SER A 90 10.62 14.12 6.29
C SER A 90 11.62 13.18 5.60
N LEU A 91 12.10 13.56 4.41
CA LEU A 91 13.11 12.79 3.67
C LEU A 91 14.44 12.71 4.44
N VAL A 92 14.91 13.84 4.98
CA VAL A 92 16.14 13.88 5.78
C VAL A 92 16.00 13.00 7.00
N LEU A 93 14.88 13.07 7.73
CA LEU A 93 14.64 12.20 8.89
C LEU A 93 14.62 10.72 8.51
N MET A 94 13.97 10.34 7.41
CA MET A 94 13.96 8.96 6.91
C MET A 94 15.37 8.46 6.57
N LEU A 95 16.18 9.30 5.93
CA LEU A 95 17.57 9.00 5.59
C LEU A 95 18.47 8.92 6.84
N CYS A 96 18.30 9.82 7.80
CA CYS A 96 19.08 9.82 9.04
C CYS A 96 18.85 8.53 9.83
N ILE A 97 17.60 8.07 9.92
CA ILE A 97 17.27 6.79 10.58
C ILE A 97 17.86 5.62 9.80
N GLY A 98 17.75 5.63 8.47
CA GLY A 98 18.23 4.52 7.64
C GLY A 98 19.75 4.38 7.56
N LEU A 99 20.47 5.51 7.45
CA LEU A 99 21.94 5.54 7.37
C LEU A 99 22.60 5.42 8.74
N CYS A 100 22.00 6.04 9.77
CA CYS A 100 22.60 6.14 11.10
C CYS A 100 21.68 5.57 12.20
N PRO A 101 21.26 4.29 12.11
CA PRO A 101 20.29 3.74 13.04
C PRO A 101 20.82 3.65 14.49
N TRP A 102 22.14 3.59 14.67
CA TRP A 102 22.77 3.59 16.01
C TRP A 102 22.48 4.85 16.83
N LEU A 103 22.22 5.99 16.19
CA LEU A 103 21.86 7.25 16.89
C LEU A 103 20.56 7.10 17.68
N PHE A 104 19.68 6.19 17.26
CA PHE A 104 18.37 5.97 17.84
C PHE A 104 18.36 4.80 18.85
N ASN A 105 19.50 4.15 19.09
CA ASN A 105 19.61 3.00 19.99
C ASN A 105 19.14 3.35 21.42
N SER A 106 19.51 4.54 21.93
CA SER A 106 19.07 5.00 23.26
C SER A 106 17.54 5.14 23.36
N THR A 107 16.90 5.67 22.30
CA THR A 107 15.44 5.79 22.25
C THR A 107 14.74 4.44 22.17
N MET A 108 15.32 3.48 21.42
CA MET A 108 14.82 2.11 21.36
C MET A 108 14.94 1.40 22.71
N GLN A 109 16.08 1.55 23.39
CA GLN A 109 16.31 1.01 24.73
C GLN A 109 15.28 1.57 25.72
N ALA A 110 15.11 2.90 25.76
CA ALA A 110 14.12 3.55 26.60
C ALA A 110 12.69 3.09 26.31
N ALA A 111 12.32 2.88 25.04
CA ALA A 111 11.02 2.34 24.67
C ALA A 111 10.84 0.90 25.17
N SER A 112 11.87 0.06 25.04
CA SER A 112 11.83 -1.36 25.46
C SER A 112 11.91 -1.56 26.98
N ALA A 113 12.46 -0.61 27.73
CA ALA A 113 12.65 -0.71 29.18
C ALA A 113 11.34 -0.87 29.97
N ASN A 114 10.21 -0.47 29.37
CA ASN A 114 8.89 -0.59 29.99
C ASN A 114 8.18 -1.91 29.67
N LEU A 115 8.77 -2.77 28.81
CA LEU A 115 8.21 -4.09 28.53
C LEU A 115 8.74 -5.12 29.54
N PRO A 116 7.86 -5.88 30.21
CA PRO A 116 8.27 -7.00 31.05
C PRO A 116 9.05 -8.03 30.21
N GLN A 117 10.13 -8.60 30.76
CA GLN A 117 10.90 -9.72 30.20
C GLN A 117 11.84 -9.41 29.01
N VAL A 118 12.23 -8.16 28.78
CA VAL A 118 13.30 -7.86 27.80
C VAL A 118 14.67 -8.04 28.48
N ASP A 119 15.34 -9.15 28.20
CA ASP A 119 16.70 -9.40 28.66
C ASP A 119 17.70 -8.40 28.06
N SER A 120 18.63 -7.92 28.90
CA SER A 120 19.69 -6.98 28.52
C SER A 120 20.66 -7.51 27.44
N SER A 121 20.69 -8.83 27.22
CA SER A 121 21.45 -9.49 26.15
C SER A 121 20.87 -9.24 24.76
N ILE A 122 19.61 -8.82 24.65
CA ILE A 122 18.96 -8.48 23.39
C ILE A 122 19.53 -7.16 22.83
N HIS A 123 19.92 -6.23 23.72
CA HIS A 123 20.43 -4.91 23.35
C HIS A 123 21.89 -4.91 22.85
N SER A 124 22.71 -5.90 23.23
CA SER A 124 24.10 -6.00 22.78
C SER A 124 24.21 -6.59 21.37
N VAL A 125 23.47 -7.67 21.08
CA VAL A 125 23.46 -8.34 19.76
C VAL A 125 22.91 -7.42 18.66
N GLY A 126 21.94 -6.56 18.99
CA GLY A 126 21.40 -5.58 18.04
C GLY A 126 22.44 -4.55 17.56
N GLN A 127 23.43 -4.21 18.39
CA GLN A 127 24.42 -3.17 18.07
C GLN A 127 25.43 -3.59 17.00
N GLU A 128 25.86 -4.85 17.00
CA GLU A 128 26.78 -5.36 15.99
C GLU A 128 26.14 -5.37 14.59
N HIS A 129 24.86 -5.77 14.51
CA HIS A 129 24.12 -5.80 13.26
C HIS A 129 23.78 -4.39 12.74
N LEU A 130 23.56 -3.42 13.63
CA LEU A 130 23.27 -2.01 13.28
C LEU A 130 24.40 -1.34 12.51
N ALA A 131 25.66 -1.60 12.89
CA ALA A 131 26.82 -1.05 12.20
C ALA A 131 26.99 -1.65 10.80
N MET A 132 26.84 -2.98 10.67
CA MET A 132 26.87 -3.67 9.38
C MET A 132 25.74 -3.18 8.46
N LEU A 133 24.55 -2.97 9.01
CA LEU A 133 23.39 -2.47 8.29
C LEU A 133 23.63 -1.07 7.71
N SER A 134 24.22 -0.17 8.49
CA SER A 134 24.63 1.14 8.01
C SER A 134 25.63 1.04 6.85
N LEU A 135 26.65 0.20 6.99
CA LEU A 135 27.65 0.00 5.94
C LEU A 135 26.98 -0.47 4.64
N VAL A 136 26.06 -1.43 4.70
CA VAL A 136 25.28 -1.89 3.53
C VAL A 136 24.48 -0.73 2.92
N CYS A 137 23.82 0.08 3.75
CA CYS A 137 23.06 1.24 3.30
C CYS A 137 23.94 2.29 2.60
N ILE A 138 25.11 2.59 3.17
CA ILE A 138 26.08 3.54 2.61
C ILE A 138 26.68 2.99 1.31
N CYS A 139 27.06 1.71 1.26
CA CYS A 139 27.58 1.06 0.06
C CYS A 139 26.55 1.02 -1.07
N PHE A 140 25.28 0.73 -0.75
CA PHE A 140 24.21 0.76 -1.74
C PHE A 140 23.97 2.18 -2.26
N LEU A 141 23.91 3.17 -1.36
CA LEU A 141 23.73 4.56 -1.75
C LEU A 141 24.91 5.07 -2.61
N SER A 142 26.15 4.73 -2.24
CA SER A 142 27.34 5.11 -3.00
C SER A 142 27.34 4.47 -4.39
N LEU A 143 26.96 3.20 -4.51
CA LEU A 143 26.78 2.53 -5.79
C LEU A 143 25.76 3.26 -6.67
N VAL A 144 24.59 3.60 -6.13
CA VAL A 144 23.54 4.34 -6.86
C VAL A 144 24.05 5.70 -7.34
N ILE A 145 24.77 6.44 -6.47
CA ILE A 145 25.37 7.74 -6.83
C ILE A 145 26.42 7.57 -7.93
N ILE A 146 27.29 6.56 -7.83
CA ILE A 146 28.32 6.28 -8.84
C ILE A 146 27.66 5.96 -10.20
N LEU A 147 26.65 5.09 -10.22
CA LEU A 147 25.92 4.75 -11.44
C LEU A 147 25.23 5.97 -12.05
N TYR A 148 24.63 6.84 -11.21
CA TYR A 148 24.00 8.08 -11.64
C TYR A 148 25.02 9.05 -12.27
N LEU A 149 26.16 9.26 -11.62
CA LEU A 149 27.23 10.13 -12.13
C LEU A 149 27.83 9.58 -13.43
N LEU A 150 28.04 8.27 -13.51
CA LEU A 150 28.54 7.60 -14.71
C LEU A 150 27.55 7.76 -15.87
N ARG A 151 26.25 7.52 -15.62
CA ARG A 151 25.19 7.75 -16.58
C ARG A 151 25.21 9.20 -17.09
N ASN A 152 25.25 10.18 -16.20
CA ASN A 152 25.28 11.60 -16.59
C ASN A 152 26.51 11.95 -17.42
N LYS A 153 27.69 11.42 -17.06
CA LYS A 153 28.93 11.64 -17.81
C LYS A 153 28.89 11.04 -19.21
N VAL A 154 28.28 9.86 -19.38
CA VAL A 154 28.10 9.21 -20.68
C VAL A 154 27.06 9.95 -21.52
N GLN A 155 25.92 10.30 -20.92
CA GLN A 155 24.81 10.98 -21.61
C GLN A 155 25.12 12.43 -21.96
N SER A 156 25.97 13.13 -21.20
CA SER A 156 26.41 14.50 -21.49
C SER A 156 27.11 14.64 -22.84
N LYS A 157 27.61 13.54 -23.43
CA LYS A 157 28.28 13.54 -24.73
C LYS A 157 27.33 13.20 -25.89
N GLN A 158 26.07 12.89 -25.62
CA GLN A 158 25.10 12.44 -26.61
C GLN A 158 24.01 13.49 -26.82
N ASN A 159 23.65 13.74 -28.08
CA ASN A 159 22.45 14.51 -28.41
C ASN A 159 21.22 13.63 -28.17
N ILE A 160 20.55 13.83 -27.03
CA ILE A 160 19.32 13.11 -26.69
C ILE A 160 18.19 13.66 -27.57
N ARG A 161 17.79 12.91 -28.59
CA ARG A 161 16.61 13.23 -29.41
C ARG A 161 15.38 12.64 -28.74
N GLN A 162 14.38 13.48 -28.46
CA GLN A 162 13.06 13.04 -28.04
C GLN A 162 12.26 12.68 -29.31
N SER A 163 11.85 11.42 -29.43
CA SER A 163 10.97 10.96 -30.49
C SER A 163 9.85 10.11 -29.89
N GLU A 164 8.75 9.99 -30.60
CA GLU A 164 7.67 9.09 -30.20
C GLU A 164 8.18 7.64 -30.18
N THR A 165 8.08 7.00 -29.02
CA THR A 165 8.58 5.63 -28.81
C THR A 165 7.54 4.56 -29.10
N TRP A 166 6.26 4.93 -29.19
CA TRP A 166 5.11 4.02 -29.28
C TRP A 166 4.29 4.24 -30.55
N GLY A 167 4.97 4.46 -31.68
CA GLY A 167 4.33 4.55 -32.99
C GLY A 167 4.22 3.21 -33.70
N CYS A 168 5.11 2.23 -33.48
CA CYS A 168 5.18 0.99 -34.25
C CYS A 168 5.01 1.19 -35.78
N GLY A 169 5.46 2.32 -36.34
CA GLY A 169 5.28 2.69 -37.75
C GLY A 169 3.96 3.41 -38.08
N TYR A 170 3.03 3.56 -37.14
CA TYR A 170 1.84 4.39 -37.25
C TYR A 170 2.19 5.86 -37.02
N THR A 171 1.63 6.73 -37.85
CA THR A 171 1.88 8.18 -37.87
C THR A 171 1.02 8.97 -36.87
N ALA A 172 0.17 8.29 -36.09
CA ALA A 172 -0.79 8.90 -35.17
C ALA A 172 -0.73 8.23 -33.78
N ALA A 173 0.42 8.28 -33.11
CA ALA A 173 0.52 7.80 -31.73
C ALA A 173 -0.37 8.67 -30.83
N THR A 174 -1.37 8.06 -30.18
CA THR A 174 -2.21 8.76 -29.21
C THR A 174 -1.78 8.41 -27.78
N PRO A 175 -1.93 9.33 -26.80
CA PRO A 175 -1.63 9.04 -25.39
C PRO A 175 -2.40 7.83 -24.83
N LYS A 176 -3.51 7.43 -25.46
CA LYS A 176 -4.31 6.26 -25.11
C LYS A 176 -3.58 4.92 -25.35
N ILE A 177 -2.56 4.88 -26.21
CA ILE A 177 -1.78 3.67 -26.51
C ILE A 177 -0.81 3.31 -25.37
N GLN A 178 -0.54 4.24 -24.45
CA GLN A 178 0.35 3.99 -23.31
C GLN A 178 -0.23 2.98 -22.32
N TYR A 179 0.66 2.20 -21.70
CA TYR A 179 0.28 1.26 -20.64
C TYR A 179 -0.57 1.95 -19.56
N THR A 180 -1.72 1.37 -19.26
CA THR A 180 -2.58 1.81 -18.15
C THR A 180 -2.21 1.08 -16.86
N GLY A 181 -2.73 1.56 -15.73
CA GLY A 181 -2.56 0.87 -14.46
C GLY A 181 -3.11 -0.56 -14.45
N ALA A 182 -4.18 -0.83 -15.21
CA ALA A 182 -4.72 -2.17 -15.38
C ALA A 182 -3.80 -3.04 -16.24
N SER A 183 -3.29 -2.49 -17.35
CA SER A 183 -2.35 -3.18 -18.24
C SER A 183 -1.02 -3.53 -17.53
N TYR A 184 -0.54 -2.68 -16.63
CA TYR A 184 0.70 -2.89 -15.87
C TYR A 184 0.64 -4.14 -14.98
N VAL A 185 -0.50 -4.38 -14.33
CA VAL A 185 -0.68 -5.53 -13.43
C VAL A 185 -1.34 -6.72 -14.10
N LYS A 186 -1.57 -6.68 -15.42
CA LYS A 186 -2.37 -7.67 -16.14
C LYS A 186 -1.89 -9.10 -15.89
N THR A 187 -0.59 -9.35 -16.01
CA THR A 187 -0.03 -10.69 -15.77
C THR A 187 -0.33 -11.19 -14.36
N TYR A 188 -0.23 -10.33 -13.36
CA TYR A 188 -0.52 -10.69 -11.97
C TYR A 188 -2.02 -10.89 -11.72
N SER A 189 -2.86 -10.01 -12.28
CA SER A 189 -4.31 -10.15 -12.17
C SER A 189 -4.81 -11.42 -12.84
N ASP A 190 -4.25 -11.79 -13.99
CA ASP A 190 -4.63 -12.98 -14.74
C ASP A 190 -4.24 -14.26 -13.97
N THR A 191 -3.09 -14.26 -13.30
CA THR A 191 -2.68 -15.39 -12.45
C THR A 191 -3.50 -15.52 -11.17
N LEU A 192 -4.01 -14.40 -10.63
CA LEU A 192 -4.78 -14.35 -9.38
C LEU A 192 -6.29 -14.28 -9.62
N ASP A 193 -6.74 -14.44 -10.87
CA ASP A 193 -8.14 -14.27 -11.26
C ASP A 193 -9.06 -15.24 -10.52
N GLY A 194 -8.59 -16.48 -10.31
CA GLY A 194 -9.34 -17.48 -9.53
C GLY A 194 -9.50 -17.15 -8.04
N LEU A 195 -8.68 -16.24 -7.49
CA LEU A 195 -8.71 -15.84 -6.08
C LEU A 195 -9.41 -14.50 -5.86
N ILE A 196 -9.21 -13.54 -6.78
CA ILE A 196 -9.69 -12.14 -6.63
C ILE A 196 -10.95 -11.88 -7.49
N GLY A 197 -11.11 -12.57 -8.62
CA GLY A 197 -12.26 -12.44 -9.52
C GLY A 197 -12.32 -11.10 -10.25
N PHE A 198 -11.45 -10.89 -11.24
CA PHE A 198 -11.44 -9.66 -12.04
C PHE A 198 -12.45 -9.73 -13.19
N GLU A 199 -13.34 -8.74 -13.30
CA GLU A 199 -14.23 -8.62 -14.46
C GLU A 199 -13.54 -7.80 -15.57
N LYS A 200 -13.60 -8.28 -16.82
CA LYS A 200 -12.97 -7.61 -17.97
C LYS A 200 -14.02 -7.36 -19.04
N GLN A 201 -14.20 -6.10 -19.43
CA GLN A 201 -15.07 -5.74 -20.55
C GLN A 201 -14.21 -5.42 -21.77
N ASN A 202 -14.18 -6.36 -22.72
CA ASN A 202 -13.45 -6.20 -23.97
C ASN A 202 -14.46 -5.97 -25.09
N ASP A 203 -14.52 -4.75 -25.63
CA ASP A 203 -15.29 -4.44 -26.83
C ASP A 203 -14.34 -4.30 -28.03
N ILE A 204 -13.80 -5.45 -28.45
CA ILE A 204 -12.83 -5.54 -29.55
C ILE A 204 -13.58 -5.95 -30.82
N PRO A 205 -13.54 -5.14 -31.89
CA PRO A 205 -14.10 -5.52 -33.18
C PRO A 205 -13.50 -6.82 -33.72
N SER A 206 -14.32 -7.69 -34.29
CA SER A 206 -13.89 -8.97 -34.88
C SER A 206 -13.18 -8.83 -36.22
N GLU A 207 -13.22 -7.64 -36.83
CA GLU A 207 -12.62 -7.36 -38.14
C GLU A 207 -11.13 -7.02 -38.02
N SER A 208 -10.31 -7.45 -38.99
CA SER A 208 -8.88 -7.12 -39.01
C SER A 208 -8.57 -5.63 -39.23
N TYR A 209 -9.51 -4.88 -39.81
CA TYR A 209 -9.38 -3.43 -40.08
C TYR A 209 -10.69 -2.71 -39.74
N PRO A 210 -11.02 -2.58 -38.45
CA PRO A 210 -12.30 -2.04 -38.06
C PRO A 210 -12.37 -0.54 -38.34
N GLN A 211 -13.50 -0.08 -38.87
CA GLN A 211 -13.75 1.35 -39.12
C GLN A 211 -14.00 2.13 -37.82
N GLN A 212 -14.35 1.43 -36.74
CA GLN A 212 -14.53 1.98 -35.41
C GLN A 212 -13.42 1.46 -34.49
N ALA A 213 -12.85 2.37 -33.69
CA ALA A 213 -11.87 1.98 -32.70
C ALA A 213 -12.53 1.10 -31.62
N GLY A 214 -11.98 -0.09 -31.40
CA GLY A 214 -12.37 -0.92 -30.26
C GLY A 214 -12.02 -0.25 -28.95
N GLU A 215 -12.87 -0.42 -27.94
CA GLU A 215 -12.59 0.03 -26.58
C GLU A 215 -12.33 -1.17 -25.68
N VAL A 216 -11.12 -1.23 -25.13
CA VAL A 216 -10.79 -2.17 -24.05
C VAL A 216 -10.88 -1.41 -22.73
N ARG A 217 -11.91 -1.71 -21.94
CA ARG A 217 -12.08 -1.16 -20.59
C ARG A 217 -11.89 -2.26 -19.57
N SER A 218 -10.80 -2.16 -18.83
CA SER A 218 -10.54 -3.06 -17.70
C SER A 218 -10.85 -2.30 -16.42
N GLU A 219 -12.04 -2.52 -15.87
CA GLU A 219 -12.42 -2.02 -14.55
C GLU A 219 -12.16 -3.11 -13.50
N SER A 220 -11.39 -2.79 -12.47
CA SER A 220 -11.19 -3.71 -11.35
C SER A 220 -12.39 -3.62 -10.41
N PHE A 221 -13.38 -4.49 -10.60
CA PHE A 221 -14.42 -4.67 -9.60
C PHE A 221 -13.88 -5.55 -8.48
N ASP A 222 -13.74 -5.00 -7.27
CA ASP A 222 -13.33 -5.78 -6.10
C ASP A 222 -14.50 -6.66 -5.65
N GLN A 223 -14.50 -7.92 -6.08
CA GLN A 223 -15.55 -8.87 -5.70
C GLN A 223 -15.56 -9.16 -4.20
N LEU A 224 -14.42 -9.04 -3.51
CA LEU A 224 -14.35 -9.23 -2.05
C LEU A 224 -15.06 -8.08 -1.36
N GLU A 225 -14.81 -6.84 -1.74
CA GLU A 225 -15.54 -5.67 -1.22
C GLU A 225 -17.04 -5.82 -1.45
N HIS A 226 -17.44 -6.14 -2.68
CA HIS A 226 -18.86 -6.28 -3.01
C HIS A 226 -19.54 -7.40 -2.20
N LYS A 227 -18.91 -8.58 -2.08
CA LYS A 227 -19.51 -9.73 -1.38
C LYS A 227 -19.42 -9.60 0.14
N ALA A 228 -18.30 -9.14 0.69
CA ALA A 228 -18.03 -9.12 2.13
C ALA A 228 -18.49 -7.84 2.82
N ILE A 229 -18.57 -6.71 2.10
CA ILE A 229 -18.94 -5.41 2.68
C ILE A 229 -20.29 -4.97 2.12
N GLU A 230 -20.42 -4.78 0.81
CA GLU A 230 -21.63 -4.16 0.25
C GLU A 230 -22.89 -5.03 0.43
N LYS A 231 -22.82 -6.33 0.14
CA LYS A 231 -23.97 -7.24 0.29
C LYS A 231 -24.52 -7.31 1.72
N PRO A 232 -23.70 -7.58 2.77
CA PRO A 232 -24.23 -7.58 4.13
C PRO A 232 -24.70 -6.19 4.58
N LEU A 233 -24.03 -5.13 4.14
CA LEU A 233 -24.47 -3.76 4.44
C LEU A 233 -25.85 -3.45 3.85
N ARG A 234 -26.12 -3.88 2.61
CA ARG A 234 -27.47 -3.76 2.00
C ARG A 234 -28.51 -4.59 2.76
N GLY A 235 -28.14 -5.78 3.23
CA GLY A 235 -29.00 -6.59 4.10
C GLY A 235 -29.33 -5.90 5.42
N TYR A 236 -28.33 -5.29 6.06
CA TYR A 236 -28.51 -4.50 7.27
C TYR A 236 -29.39 -3.27 7.02
N GLN A 237 -29.16 -2.53 5.92
CA GLN A 237 -29.98 -1.40 5.52
C GLN A 237 -31.43 -1.81 5.26
N TRP A 238 -31.64 -2.95 4.61
CA TRP A 238 -32.97 -3.52 4.41
C TRP A 238 -33.65 -3.84 5.75
N LEU A 239 -32.95 -4.50 6.68
CA LEU A 239 -33.49 -4.81 8.00
C LEU A 239 -33.82 -3.52 8.77
N MET A 240 -32.91 -2.55 8.76
CA MET A 240 -33.09 -1.26 9.44
C MET A 240 -34.23 -0.45 8.80
N SER A 241 -34.45 -0.61 7.49
CA SER A 241 -35.55 0.06 6.78
C SER A 241 -36.92 -0.39 7.26
N HIS A 242 -37.06 -1.63 7.75
CA HIS A 242 -38.31 -2.09 8.39
C HIS A 242 -38.56 -1.41 9.73
N PHE A 243 -37.50 -1.04 10.46
CA PHE A 243 -37.61 -0.32 11.73
C PHE A 243 -37.74 1.20 11.58
N LEU A 244 -37.74 1.73 10.35
CA LEU A 244 -38.00 3.15 10.08
C LEU A 244 -39.39 3.59 10.57
N PHE A 245 -40.34 2.66 10.75
CA PHE A 245 -41.64 2.99 11.37
C PHE A 245 -41.49 3.53 12.81
N LEU A 246 -40.40 3.22 13.53
CA LEU A 246 -40.16 3.76 14.86
C LEU A 246 -39.76 5.24 14.80
N GLN A 247 -39.26 5.73 13.66
CA GLN A 247 -38.82 7.12 13.46
C GLN A 247 -39.90 8.00 12.79
N ASN A 248 -41.17 7.87 13.20
CA ASN A 248 -42.30 8.59 12.59
C ASN A 248 -42.36 10.11 12.90
N GLY A 249 -41.39 10.68 13.61
CA GLY A 249 -41.31 12.12 13.93
C GLY A 249 -42.40 12.67 14.84
N LYS A 250 -43.41 11.87 15.21
CA LYS A 250 -44.54 12.25 16.05
C LYS A 250 -44.29 11.86 17.51
N LEU A 251 -44.15 12.87 18.38
CA LEU A 251 -43.89 12.72 19.82
C LEU A 251 -44.86 11.77 20.54
N GLN A 252 -46.13 11.73 20.12
CA GLN A 252 -47.16 10.88 20.72
C GLN A 252 -46.85 9.38 20.62
N PHE A 253 -46.28 8.93 19.49
CA PHE A 253 -45.93 7.51 19.32
C PHE A 253 -44.73 7.10 20.16
N TYR A 254 -43.74 7.98 20.33
CA TYR A 254 -42.59 7.71 21.20
C TYR A 254 -43.01 7.56 22.67
N MET A 255 -43.91 8.42 23.16
CA MET A 255 -44.47 8.31 24.51
C MET A 255 -45.24 6.99 24.69
N LEU A 256 -46.04 6.58 23.70
CA LEU A 256 -46.77 5.32 23.71
C LEU A 256 -45.82 4.10 23.75
N TYR A 257 -44.78 4.09 22.91
CA TYR A 257 -43.79 3.01 22.91
C TYR A 257 -43.06 2.91 24.26
N GLY A 258 -42.72 4.05 24.88
CA GLY A 258 -42.14 4.08 26.22
C GLY A 258 -43.05 3.47 27.30
N ILE A 259 -44.35 3.82 27.29
CA ILE A 259 -45.32 3.27 28.24
C ILE A 259 -45.50 1.75 28.04
N ILE A 260 -45.62 1.30 26.77
CA ILE A 260 -45.72 -0.13 26.44
C ILE A 260 -44.47 -0.89 26.93
N PHE A 261 -43.27 -0.34 26.72
CA PHE A 261 -42.01 -0.94 27.16
C PHE A 261 -41.96 -1.10 28.69
N ILE A 262 -42.35 -0.08 29.45
CA ILE A 262 -42.42 -0.13 30.91
C ILE A 262 -43.43 -1.19 31.37
N LEU A 263 -44.62 -1.21 30.76
CA LEU A 263 -45.67 -2.18 31.10
C LEU A 263 -45.21 -3.62 30.84
N ILE A 264 -44.57 -3.87 29.69
CA ILE A 264 -44.00 -5.18 29.35
C ILE A 264 -42.94 -5.59 30.37
N THR A 265 -42.07 -4.66 30.78
CA THR A 265 -41.00 -4.96 31.74
C THR A 265 -41.59 -5.32 33.11
N ILE A 266 -42.60 -4.58 33.59
CA ILE A 266 -43.29 -4.89 34.85
C ILE A 266 -43.97 -6.26 34.79
N ILE A 267 -44.69 -6.56 33.71
CA ILE A 267 -45.35 -7.85 33.51
C ILE A 267 -44.31 -8.98 33.47
N LEU A 268 -43.21 -8.78 32.75
CA LEU A 268 -42.13 -9.76 32.66
C LEU A 268 -41.49 -10.01 34.03
N THR A 269 -41.25 -8.96 34.82
CA THR A 269 -40.76 -9.08 36.20
C THR A 269 -41.73 -9.86 37.09
N PHE A 270 -43.04 -9.65 36.94
CA PHE A 270 -44.05 -10.39 37.70
C PHE A 270 -44.20 -11.86 37.29
N ILE A 271 -43.84 -12.21 36.05
CA ILE A 271 -43.88 -13.59 35.54
C ILE A 271 -42.61 -14.37 35.91
N ILE A 272 -41.48 -13.67 36.00
CA ILE A 272 -40.18 -14.27 36.35
C ILE A 272 -40.04 -14.51 37.87
N HIS A 273 -40.86 -13.83 38.67
CA HIS A 273 -40.82 -13.89 40.13
C HIS A 273 -41.96 -14.72 40.73
#